data_AF-A0A2N2HI57-F1
#
_entry.id   AF-A0A2N2HI57-F1
#
_cell.length_a   1.000
_cell.length_b   1.000
_cell.length_c   1.000
_cell.angle_alpha   90.00
_cell.angle_beta   90.00
_cell.angle_gamma   90.00
#
_symmetry.space_group_name_H-M   'P 1'
#
loop_
_entity.id
_entity.type
_entity.pdbx_description
1 polymer ?
#
loop_
_entity_poly.entity_id
_entity_poly.type
_entity_poly.pdbx_seq_one_letter_code
_entity_poly.pdbx_strand_id
1 'polypeptide(L)'
;QHLRETAAEHLRRAMEAQVRERLLFDEPREEVGQQDGSLRPLWLWAYRHGGDGYSFNQVWYPVFDTQGRPHPPQVCIDFVLDTYERASGTWFAGRDEERKRVAGRVDFERFEMPNRRSVEAVADYFRSNPGMFSLWDLEPEQRIRFAQREAFYDFLRDHADRFRVGDVVLIHGPRGGEAHYHSFIVSRSDPITGMPVEVAENAGKPRLRSWHSAMQSGPLRSIRNVMTPELTWLRQVFVADGQAVALAAGEPSSPPGAPQQKPPAQPVVTPN
;
A
#
# COMPACT_ATOMS: atom_id res chain seq x y z
N GLN A 1 18.75 16.75 3.94
CA GLN A 1 19.37 15.54 3.36
C GLN A 1 19.42 14.40 4.36
N HIS A 2 20.15 14.53 5.47
CA HIS A 2 20.26 13.50 6.51
C HIS A 2 18.92 12.85 6.94
N LEU A 3 17.89 13.66 7.22
CA LEU A 3 16.56 13.14 7.57
C LEU A 3 15.98 12.15 6.53
N ARG A 4 16.14 12.44 5.23
CA ARG A 4 15.65 11.55 4.16
C ARG A 4 16.46 10.26 4.11
N GLU A 5 17.77 10.33 4.35
CA GLU A 5 18.64 9.14 4.39
C GLU A 5 18.25 8.23 5.57
N THR A 6 18.01 8.80 6.75
CA THR A 6 17.51 8.06 7.92
C THR A 6 16.16 7.40 7.61
N ALA A 7 15.18 8.16 7.11
CA ALA A 7 13.87 7.62 6.75
C ALA A 7 13.98 6.50 5.68
N ALA A 8 14.80 6.71 4.65
CA ALA A 8 15.04 5.73 3.60
C ALA A 8 15.59 4.42 4.15
N GLU A 9 16.51 4.47 5.13
CA GLU A 9 17.05 3.27 5.76
C GLU A 9 15.99 2.51 6.58
N HIS A 10 15.14 3.21 7.34
CA HIS A 10 14.02 2.58 8.06
C HIS A 10 13.03 1.91 7.10
N LEU A 11 12.66 2.60 6.02
CA LEU A 11 11.76 2.07 4.99
C LEU A 11 12.38 0.85 4.31
N ARG A 12 13.66 0.91 3.93
CA ARG A 12 14.37 -0.20 3.29
C ARG A 12 14.36 -1.45 4.16
N ARG A 13 14.64 -1.32 5.45
CA ARG A 13 14.58 -2.45 6.39
C ARG A 13 13.18 -3.06 6.47
N ALA A 14 12.13 -2.23 6.49
CA ALA A 14 10.74 -2.69 6.51
C ALA A 14 10.33 -3.39 5.20
N MET A 15 10.77 -2.87 4.04
CA MET A 15 10.55 -3.51 2.73
C MET A 15 11.24 -4.88 2.68
N GLU A 16 12.52 -4.95 3.07
CA GLU A 16 13.28 -6.19 3.10
C GLU A 16 12.70 -7.22 4.07
N ALA A 17 12.19 -6.79 5.23
CA ALA A 17 11.50 -7.67 6.16
C ALA A 17 10.27 -8.31 5.53
N GLN A 18 9.40 -7.52 4.91
CA GLN A 18 8.21 -8.04 4.21
C GLN A 18 8.57 -8.98 3.06
N VAL A 19 9.66 -8.70 2.32
CA VAL A 19 10.18 -9.60 1.27
C VAL A 19 10.66 -10.94 1.85
N ARG A 20 11.41 -10.91 2.96
CA ARG A 20 11.87 -12.13 3.64
C ARG A 20 10.72 -12.95 4.25
N GLU A 21 9.70 -12.26 4.76
CA GLU A 21 8.49 -12.89 5.32
C GLU A 21 7.62 -13.53 4.24
N ARG A 22 7.70 -13.07 2.99
CA ARG A 22 6.91 -13.58 1.86
C ARG A 22 5.42 -13.59 2.19
N LEU A 23 4.92 -12.44 2.65
CA LEU A 23 3.52 -12.25 2.99
C LEU A 23 2.61 -12.68 1.83
N LEU A 24 1.46 -13.25 2.16
CA LEU A 24 0.49 -13.71 1.17
C LEU A 24 -0.07 -12.50 0.43
N PHE A 25 -0.18 -12.59 -0.89
CA PHE A 25 -1.04 -11.65 -1.61
C PHE A 25 -2.49 -11.95 -1.26
N ASP A 26 -3.28 -10.91 -1.07
CA ASP A 26 -4.68 -11.03 -0.67
C ASP A 26 -5.58 -11.36 -1.87
N GLU A 27 -5.26 -12.48 -2.52
CA GLU A 27 -6.00 -13.11 -3.61
C GLU A 27 -6.34 -14.53 -3.14
N PRO A 28 -7.63 -14.89 -3.04
CA PRO A 28 -8.03 -16.24 -2.71
C PRO A 28 -7.42 -17.28 -3.66
N ARG A 29 -7.01 -18.44 -3.14
CA ARG A 29 -6.52 -19.55 -3.98
C ARG A 29 -7.60 -20.07 -4.94
N GLU A 30 -8.84 -20.02 -4.50
CA GLU A 30 -10.02 -20.31 -5.29
C GLU A 30 -10.89 -19.05 -5.29
N GLU A 31 -10.96 -18.41 -6.44
CA GLU A 31 -11.60 -17.10 -6.63
C GLU A 31 -12.85 -17.23 -7.50
N VAL A 32 -13.92 -16.52 -7.12
CA VAL A 32 -15.14 -16.35 -7.90
C VAL A 32 -15.34 -14.86 -8.15
N GLY A 33 -15.05 -14.40 -9.37
CA GLY A 33 -15.08 -12.97 -9.71
C GLY A 33 -13.79 -12.27 -9.30
N GLN A 34 -13.88 -11.01 -8.87
CA GLN A 34 -12.77 -10.25 -8.30
C GLN A 34 -12.99 -10.17 -6.78
N GLN A 35 -12.11 -10.81 -6.02
CA GLN A 35 -12.19 -10.94 -4.56
C GLN A 35 -10.90 -10.48 -3.86
N ASP A 36 -9.98 -9.85 -4.59
CA ASP A 36 -8.77 -9.23 -4.04
C ASP A 36 -9.11 -8.37 -2.81
N GLY A 37 -8.43 -8.61 -1.69
CA GLY A 37 -8.65 -7.89 -0.45
C GLY A 37 -9.70 -8.48 0.50
N SER A 38 -10.19 -9.68 0.25
CA SER A 38 -11.18 -10.33 1.12
C SER A 38 -10.56 -11.11 2.30
N LEU A 39 -9.29 -11.52 2.20
CA LEU A 39 -8.65 -12.39 3.18
C LEU A 39 -8.15 -11.64 4.42
N ARG A 40 -7.59 -10.42 4.30
CA ARG A 40 -7.04 -9.68 5.45
C ARG A 40 -8.07 -9.38 6.54
N PRO A 41 -9.33 -8.99 6.26
CA PRO A 41 -10.34 -8.84 7.32
C PRO A 41 -10.59 -10.13 8.10
N LEU A 42 -10.63 -11.28 7.41
CA LEU A 42 -10.83 -12.60 8.02
C LEU A 42 -9.60 -13.02 8.83
N TRP A 43 -8.40 -12.80 8.29
CA TRP A 43 -7.14 -13.00 8.99
C TRP A 43 -7.10 -12.17 10.29
N LEU A 44 -7.48 -10.90 10.22
CA LEU A 44 -7.46 -9.98 11.37
C LEU A 44 -8.46 -10.41 12.44
N TRP A 45 -9.65 -10.86 12.02
CA TRP A 45 -10.63 -11.44 12.92
C TRP A 45 -10.06 -12.69 13.62
N ALA A 46 -9.54 -13.65 12.87
CA ALA A 46 -8.99 -14.89 13.43
C ALA A 46 -7.81 -14.61 14.38
N TYR A 47 -6.89 -13.73 14.00
CA TYR A 47 -5.78 -13.30 14.83
C TYR A 47 -6.26 -12.72 16.18
N ARG A 48 -7.21 -11.78 16.14
CA ARG A 48 -7.74 -11.11 17.35
C ARG A 48 -8.52 -12.04 18.27
N HIS A 49 -9.07 -13.14 17.74
CA HIS A 49 -9.83 -14.13 18.50
C HIS A 49 -9.01 -15.37 18.86
N GLY A 50 -7.68 -15.31 18.76
CA GLY A 50 -6.79 -16.40 19.16
C GLY A 50 -6.76 -17.60 18.21
N GLY A 51 -7.31 -17.46 17.00
CA GLY A 51 -7.27 -18.50 15.97
C GLY A 51 -5.89 -18.60 15.30
N ASP A 52 -5.54 -19.81 14.88
CA ASP A 52 -4.32 -20.10 14.09
C ASP A 52 -4.59 -20.20 12.58
N GLY A 53 -5.85 -20.09 12.17
CA GLY A 53 -6.26 -20.13 10.78
C GLY A 53 -7.69 -19.64 10.58
N TYR A 54 -8.07 -19.46 9.33
CA TYR A 54 -9.41 -19.05 8.90
C TYR A 54 -9.72 -19.71 7.55
N SER A 55 -11.01 -19.79 7.21
CA SER A 55 -11.44 -20.34 5.92
C SER A 55 -12.12 -19.28 5.07
N PHE A 56 -11.89 -19.34 3.77
CA PHE A 56 -12.57 -18.52 2.77
C PHE A 56 -12.77 -19.36 1.50
N ASN A 57 -13.97 -19.37 0.93
CA ASN A 57 -14.35 -20.26 -0.19
C ASN A 57 -13.97 -21.72 0.07
N GLN A 58 -14.22 -22.24 1.29
CA GLN A 58 -13.86 -23.60 1.72
C GLN A 58 -12.35 -23.92 1.76
N VAL A 59 -11.49 -22.96 1.41
CA VAL A 59 -10.03 -23.08 1.50
C VAL A 59 -9.57 -22.56 2.86
N TRP A 60 -8.70 -23.32 3.53
CA TRP A 60 -8.07 -22.92 4.79
C TRP A 60 -6.80 -22.10 4.56
N TYR A 61 -6.64 -21.05 5.36
CA TYR A 61 -5.51 -20.13 5.36
C TYR A 61 -4.91 -20.02 6.77
N PRO A 62 -3.58 -19.99 6.92
CA PRO A 62 -2.94 -19.82 8.21
C PRO A 62 -2.97 -18.37 8.68
N VAL A 63 -3.05 -18.15 9.99
CA VAL A 63 -2.79 -16.83 10.60
C VAL A 63 -1.30 -16.57 10.75
N PHE A 64 -0.53 -17.63 11.02
CA PHE A 64 0.92 -17.58 11.25
C PHE A 64 1.68 -18.40 10.22
N ASP A 65 2.88 -17.96 9.86
CA ASP A 65 3.78 -18.77 9.05
C ASP A 65 4.36 -19.96 9.84
N THR A 66 5.24 -20.74 9.20
CA THR A 66 5.90 -21.89 9.82
C THR A 66 6.86 -21.54 10.95
N GLN A 67 7.23 -20.26 11.10
CA GLN A 67 8.08 -19.74 12.17
C GLN A 67 7.27 -19.10 13.30
N GLY A 68 5.93 -19.17 13.26
CA GLY A 68 5.06 -18.55 14.24
C GLY A 68 4.92 -17.03 14.08
N ARG A 69 5.39 -16.46 12.97
CA ARG A 69 5.25 -15.02 12.70
C ARG A 69 3.88 -14.73 12.09
N PRO A 70 3.24 -13.60 12.42
CA PRO A 70 1.98 -13.21 11.81
C PRO A 70 2.11 -13.13 10.28
N HIS A 71 1.13 -13.69 9.57
CA HIS A 71 1.16 -13.79 8.10
C HIS A 71 0.00 -13.03 7.44
N PRO A 72 -0.15 -11.71 7.70
CA PRO A 72 -1.27 -10.94 7.17
C PRO A 72 -1.25 -10.89 5.64
N PRO A 73 -2.38 -11.19 4.98
CA PRO A 73 -2.53 -10.95 3.55
C PRO A 73 -2.40 -9.47 3.20
N GLN A 74 -1.86 -9.19 2.02
CA GLN A 74 -1.64 -7.84 1.51
C GLN A 74 -2.04 -7.72 0.05
N VAL A 75 -2.76 -6.65 -0.32
CA VAL A 75 -2.75 -6.14 -1.69
C VAL A 75 -1.55 -5.20 -1.88
N CYS A 76 -1.37 -4.65 -3.09
CA CYS A 76 -0.23 -3.79 -3.40
C CYS A 76 -0.14 -2.54 -2.50
N ILE A 77 -1.27 -1.88 -2.22
CA ILE A 77 -1.28 -0.68 -1.37
C ILE A 77 -1.08 -1.01 0.11
N ASP A 78 -1.51 -2.18 0.58
CA ASP A 78 -1.22 -2.61 1.97
C ASP A 78 0.28 -2.76 2.18
N PHE A 79 1.02 -3.28 1.18
CA PHE A 79 2.48 -3.36 1.26
C PHE A 79 3.10 -1.97 1.45
N VAL A 80 2.57 -0.95 0.78
CA VAL A 80 3.03 0.44 0.95
C VAL A 80 2.76 0.94 2.36
N LEU A 81 1.49 0.85 2.81
CA LEU A 81 1.08 1.36 4.12
C LEU A 81 1.79 0.59 5.24
N ASP A 82 1.82 -0.74 5.18
CA ASP A 82 2.50 -1.60 6.14
C ASP A 82 4.01 -1.32 6.16
N THR A 83 4.64 -0.94 5.04
CA THR A 83 6.05 -0.53 5.03
C THR A 83 6.28 0.69 5.92
N TYR A 84 5.46 1.73 5.78
CA TYR A 84 5.57 2.94 6.59
C TYR A 84 5.22 2.68 8.07
N GLU A 85 4.18 1.90 8.34
CA GLU A 85 3.82 1.52 9.71
C GLU A 85 4.94 0.70 10.38
N ARG A 86 5.44 -0.34 9.71
CA ARG A 86 6.53 -1.19 10.24
C ARG A 86 7.83 -0.42 10.42
N ALA A 87 8.17 0.45 9.47
CA ALA A 87 9.33 1.34 9.59
C ALA A 87 9.20 2.25 10.82
N SER A 88 7.97 2.63 11.19
CA SER A 88 7.66 3.45 12.36
C SER A 88 7.48 2.65 13.68
N GLY A 89 7.59 1.31 13.63
CA GLY A 89 7.53 0.42 14.79
C GLY A 89 6.25 -0.41 14.93
N THR A 90 5.35 -0.42 13.95
CA THR A 90 4.11 -1.22 14.02
C THR A 90 4.39 -2.70 13.74
N TRP A 91 3.93 -3.59 14.62
CA TRP A 91 4.06 -5.04 14.48
C TRP A 91 2.88 -5.80 15.08
N PHE A 92 2.59 -6.98 14.53
CA PHE A 92 1.72 -7.96 15.18
C PHE A 92 2.58 -8.91 16.02
N ALA A 93 2.11 -9.25 17.22
CA ALA A 93 2.76 -10.20 18.11
C ALA A 93 2.70 -11.64 17.56
N GLY A 94 3.73 -12.43 17.84
CA GLY A 94 3.90 -13.81 17.34
C GLY A 94 2.90 -14.83 17.92
N ARG A 95 2.96 -16.07 17.43
CA ARG A 95 2.03 -17.16 17.82
C ARG A 95 2.05 -17.44 19.33
N ASP A 96 3.21 -17.36 19.96
CA ASP A 96 3.37 -17.69 21.38
C ASP A 96 3.26 -16.46 22.30
N GLU A 97 2.92 -15.31 21.74
CA GLU A 97 2.71 -14.05 22.46
C GLU A 97 1.22 -13.73 22.56
N GLU A 98 0.88 -12.83 23.49
CA GLU A 98 -0.45 -12.23 23.58
C GLU A 98 -0.84 -11.58 22.24
N ARG A 99 -2.00 -11.95 21.68
CA ARG A 99 -2.50 -11.46 20.39
C ARG A 99 -2.73 -9.95 20.44
N LYS A 100 -1.80 -9.17 19.90
CA LYS A 100 -1.93 -7.72 19.81
C LYS A 100 -1.17 -7.14 18.63
N ARG A 101 -1.70 -6.04 18.11
CA ARG A 101 -0.97 -5.15 17.21
C ARG A 101 -0.35 -4.04 18.04
N VAL A 102 0.97 -4.03 18.13
CA VAL A 102 1.73 -2.91 18.69
C VAL A 102 1.76 -1.84 17.62
N ALA A 103 1.14 -0.69 17.90
CA ALA A 103 1.17 0.46 16.99
C ALA A 103 2.50 1.20 17.15
N GLY A 104 3.14 1.49 16.02
CA GLY A 104 4.28 2.38 15.93
C GLY A 104 3.87 3.85 15.97
N ARG A 105 4.74 4.73 15.47
CA ARG A 105 4.45 6.16 15.40
C ARG A 105 3.45 6.53 14.31
N VAL A 106 3.27 5.66 13.31
CA VAL A 106 2.24 5.76 12.27
C VAL A 106 1.28 4.59 12.40
N ASP A 107 -0.01 4.91 12.39
CA ASP A 107 -1.09 3.94 12.46
C ASP A 107 -2.22 4.34 11.51
N PHE A 108 -2.14 3.88 10.26
CA PHE A 108 -3.12 4.15 9.21
C PHE A 108 -4.52 3.62 9.55
N GLU A 109 -4.67 2.70 10.53
CA GLU A 109 -6.00 2.27 11.01
C GLU A 109 -6.77 3.41 11.70
N ARG A 110 -6.07 4.45 12.18
CA ARG A 110 -6.70 5.60 12.86
C ARG A 110 -7.15 6.70 11.91
N PHE A 111 -6.81 6.58 10.63
CA PHE A 111 -7.18 7.57 9.64
C PHE A 111 -8.51 7.15 9.02
N GLU A 112 -9.43 8.11 8.88
CA GLU A 112 -10.75 7.88 8.29
C GLU A 112 -10.68 7.79 6.76
N MET A 113 -9.78 6.94 6.24
CA MET A 113 -9.65 6.68 4.81
C MET A 113 -10.84 5.83 4.34
N PRO A 114 -11.69 6.31 3.40
CA PRO A 114 -12.91 5.60 3.00
C PRO A 114 -12.67 4.18 2.49
N ASN A 115 -11.55 3.96 1.78
CA ASN A 115 -11.10 2.63 1.37
C ASN A 115 -9.57 2.56 1.33
N ARG A 116 -8.95 2.22 2.46
CA ARG A 116 -7.49 2.08 2.59
C ARG A 116 -6.84 1.01 1.70
N ARG A 117 -7.64 0.13 1.10
CA ARG A 117 -7.17 -0.98 0.26
C ARG A 117 -7.30 -0.69 -1.23
N SER A 118 -7.86 0.46 -1.61
CA SER A 118 -7.85 0.96 -2.97
C SER A 118 -6.71 1.97 -3.15
N VAL A 119 -5.83 1.70 -4.12
CA VAL A 119 -4.73 2.61 -4.50
C VAL A 119 -5.27 4.02 -4.82
N GLU A 120 -6.37 4.09 -5.57
CA GLU A 120 -7.00 5.35 -5.96
C GLU A 120 -7.57 6.09 -4.75
N ALA A 121 -8.33 5.41 -3.89
CA ALA A 121 -8.92 6.04 -2.71
C ALA A 121 -7.86 6.53 -1.71
N VAL A 122 -6.73 5.83 -1.58
CA VAL A 122 -5.59 6.29 -0.78
C VAL A 122 -4.94 7.54 -1.39
N ALA A 123 -4.75 7.58 -2.71
CA ALA A 123 -4.23 8.76 -3.39
C ALA A 123 -5.16 9.97 -3.20
N ASP A 124 -6.47 9.77 -3.37
CA ASP A 124 -7.49 10.81 -3.21
C ASP A 124 -7.56 11.32 -1.76
N TYR A 125 -7.41 10.43 -0.79
CA TYR A 125 -7.33 10.81 0.62
C TYR A 125 -6.15 11.75 0.87
N PHE A 126 -4.94 11.40 0.43
CA PHE A 126 -3.76 12.24 0.65
C PHE A 126 -3.77 13.53 -0.18
N ARG A 127 -4.44 13.53 -1.34
CA ARG A 127 -4.69 14.76 -2.10
C ARG A 127 -5.57 15.74 -1.31
N SER A 128 -6.58 15.22 -0.62
CA SER A 128 -7.54 16.02 0.16
C SER A 128 -7.06 16.35 1.57
N ASN A 129 -6.09 15.59 2.08
CA ASN A 129 -5.50 15.73 3.42
C ASN A 129 -3.99 15.92 3.30
N PRO A 130 -3.52 17.08 2.79
CA PRO A 130 -2.11 17.33 2.61
C PRO A 130 -1.38 17.38 3.97
N GLY A 131 -0.09 17.07 3.96
CA GLY A 131 0.78 17.17 5.12
C GLY A 131 1.59 15.91 5.41
N MET A 132 1.09 14.73 4.99
CA MET A 132 1.85 13.47 5.03
C MET A 132 2.55 13.19 3.71
N PHE A 133 1.80 13.29 2.61
CA PHE A 133 2.30 13.10 1.26
C PHE A 133 1.87 14.27 0.38
N SER A 134 2.76 14.72 -0.50
CA SER A 134 2.40 15.47 -1.70
C SER A 134 2.21 14.51 -2.86
N LEU A 135 1.34 14.89 -3.80
CA LEU A 135 1.10 14.13 -5.01
C LEU A 135 1.58 14.93 -6.22
N TRP A 136 2.32 14.25 -7.09
CA TRP A 136 2.59 14.69 -8.45
C TRP A 136 1.73 13.87 -9.40
N ASP A 137 0.66 14.47 -9.91
CA ASP A 137 -0.19 13.90 -10.96
C ASP A 137 0.47 14.09 -12.33
N LEU A 138 0.51 13.02 -13.12
CA LEU A 138 0.87 13.09 -14.54
C LEU A 138 -0.40 13.21 -15.37
N GLU A 139 -0.46 14.24 -16.20
CA GLU A 139 -1.53 14.41 -17.20
C GLU A 139 -1.48 13.25 -18.21
N PRO A 140 -2.62 12.84 -18.78
CA PRO A 140 -2.68 11.69 -19.69
C PRO A 140 -1.63 11.72 -20.82
N GLU A 141 -1.33 12.89 -21.36
CA GLU A 141 -0.37 13.10 -22.45
C GLU A 141 1.09 12.92 -22.00
N GLN A 142 1.36 13.08 -20.70
CA GLN A 142 2.68 12.89 -20.10
C GLN A 142 2.94 11.42 -19.74
N ARG A 143 1.91 10.56 -19.78
CA ARG A 143 2.01 9.17 -19.32
C ARG A 143 2.66 8.28 -20.37
N ILE A 144 3.89 7.86 -20.08
CA ILE A 144 4.64 6.94 -20.94
C ILE A 144 4.30 5.50 -20.55
N ARG A 145 3.84 4.71 -21.53
CA ARG A 145 3.61 3.28 -21.32
C ARG A 145 4.94 2.56 -21.13
N PHE A 146 4.97 1.58 -20.23
CA PHE A 146 6.16 0.77 -19.95
C PHE A 146 6.70 0.02 -21.17
N ALA A 147 5.87 -0.27 -22.17
CA ALA A 147 6.30 -0.83 -23.45
C ALA A 147 7.22 0.13 -24.24
N GLN A 148 7.10 1.44 -24.04
CA GLN A 148 7.92 2.48 -24.68
C GLN A 148 9.21 2.68 -23.88
N ARG A 149 10.05 1.64 -23.84
CA ARG A 149 11.17 1.52 -22.89
C ARG A 149 12.14 2.70 -22.91
N GLU A 150 12.60 3.11 -24.09
CA GLU A 150 13.58 4.21 -24.23
C GLU A 150 12.99 5.51 -23.70
N ALA A 151 11.82 5.90 -24.22
CA ALA A 151 11.10 7.08 -23.76
C ALA A 151 10.82 7.07 -22.25
N PHE A 152 10.52 5.89 -21.68
CA PHE A 152 10.29 5.75 -20.25
C PHE A 152 11.56 5.98 -19.42
N TYR A 153 12.70 5.46 -19.85
CA TYR A 153 13.98 5.69 -19.16
C TYR A 153 14.48 7.12 -19.35
N ASP A 154 14.27 7.72 -20.53
CA ASP A 154 14.53 9.14 -20.74
C ASP A 154 13.69 9.98 -19.77
N PHE A 155 12.40 9.66 -19.62
CA PHE A 155 11.53 10.33 -18.64
C PHE A 155 12.01 10.17 -17.20
N LEU A 156 12.40 8.95 -16.77
CA LEU A 156 12.95 8.74 -15.42
C LEU A 156 14.25 9.52 -15.19
N ARG A 157 15.12 9.59 -16.20
CA ARG A 157 16.36 10.37 -16.14
C ARG A 157 16.06 11.86 -16.00
N ASP A 158 15.18 12.38 -16.85
CA ASP A 158 14.88 13.81 -16.93
C ASP A 158 14.09 14.31 -15.71
N HIS A 159 13.48 13.39 -14.94
CA HIS A 159 12.73 13.68 -13.71
C HIS A 159 13.31 12.95 -12.48
N ALA A 160 14.60 12.60 -12.48
CA ALA A 160 15.19 11.79 -11.40
C ALA A 160 14.99 12.41 -10.00
N ASP A 161 14.90 13.74 -9.91
CA ASP A 161 14.64 14.47 -8.66
C ASP A 161 13.24 14.22 -8.07
N ARG A 162 12.32 13.70 -8.88
CA ARG A 162 10.93 13.33 -8.54
C ARG A 162 10.75 11.87 -8.12
N PHE A 163 11.82 11.07 -8.15
CA PHE A 163 11.79 9.66 -7.80
C PHE A 163 12.86 9.34 -6.75
N ARG A 164 12.54 9.63 -5.49
CA ARG A 164 13.43 9.45 -4.35
C ARG A 164 13.07 8.18 -3.60
N VAL A 165 14.04 7.60 -2.89
CA VAL A 165 13.78 6.45 -2.02
C VAL A 165 12.68 6.79 -1.01
N GLY A 166 11.68 5.91 -0.92
CA GLY A 166 10.47 6.11 -0.13
C GLY A 166 9.28 6.68 -0.92
N ASP A 167 9.50 7.33 -2.05
CA ASP A 167 8.40 7.79 -2.90
C ASP A 167 7.56 6.60 -3.36
N VAL A 168 6.23 6.76 -3.29
CA VAL A 168 5.28 5.75 -3.74
C VAL A 168 4.86 6.09 -5.17
N VAL A 169 5.06 5.17 -6.09
CA VAL A 169 4.67 5.35 -7.48
C VAL A 169 3.42 4.53 -7.74
N LEU A 170 2.40 5.20 -8.27
CA LEU A 170 1.11 4.62 -8.60
C LEU A 170 1.04 4.47 -10.10
N ILE A 171 0.78 3.25 -10.55
CA ILE A 171 0.68 2.92 -11.95
C ILE A 171 -0.74 2.53 -12.30
N HIS A 172 -1.11 2.83 -13.54
CA HIS A 172 -2.43 2.56 -14.06
C HIS A 172 -2.33 2.02 -15.49
N GLY A 173 -3.15 1.03 -15.79
CA GLY A 173 -3.31 0.48 -17.13
C GLY A 173 -4.10 -0.83 -17.13
N PRO A 174 -4.31 -1.42 -18.30
CA PRO A 174 -5.13 -2.61 -18.42
C PRO A 174 -4.47 -3.84 -17.77
N ARG A 175 -5.30 -4.68 -17.12
CA ARG A 175 -5.00 -6.05 -16.67
C ARG A 175 -6.19 -6.91 -17.08
N GLY A 176 -6.00 -7.87 -17.98
CA GLY A 176 -7.09 -8.75 -18.45
C GLY A 176 -8.25 -8.02 -19.15
N GLY A 177 -8.03 -6.82 -19.70
CA GLY A 177 -9.06 -6.00 -20.35
C GLY A 177 -9.69 -4.94 -19.45
N GLU A 178 -9.44 -4.99 -18.13
CA GLU A 178 -9.96 -4.03 -17.16
C GLU A 178 -8.89 -3.03 -16.73
N ALA A 179 -9.31 -1.79 -16.44
CA ALA A 179 -8.43 -0.77 -15.88
C ALA A 179 -8.05 -1.15 -14.44
N HIS A 180 -6.75 -1.22 -14.16
CA HIS A 180 -6.25 -1.70 -12.87
C HIS A 180 -5.13 -0.79 -12.35
N TYR A 181 -5.23 -0.45 -11.06
CA TYR A 181 -4.18 0.25 -10.33
C TYR A 181 -3.20 -0.73 -9.70
N HIS A 182 -1.94 -0.31 -9.62
CA HIS A 182 -0.92 -0.98 -8.82
C HIS A 182 0.02 0.06 -8.21
N SER A 183 0.74 -0.30 -7.16
CA SER A 183 1.64 0.61 -6.47
C SER A 183 2.95 -0.07 -6.07
N PHE A 184 4.01 0.72 -5.98
CA PHE A 184 5.31 0.30 -5.49
C PHE A 184 6.05 1.47 -4.84
N ILE A 185 7.06 1.17 -4.03
CA ILE A 185 7.93 2.16 -3.39
C ILE A 185 9.27 2.17 -4.11
N VAL A 186 9.84 3.35 -4.39
CA VAL A 186 11.25 3.43 -4.84
C VAL A 186 12.15 2.98 -3.67
N SER A 187 12.86 1.86 -3.84
CA SER A 187 13.68 1.28 -2.76
C SER A 187 15.15 1.70 -2.86
N ARG A 188 15.64 2.00 -4.07
CA ARG A 188 17.02 2.43 -4.29
C ARG A 188 17.15 3.35 -5.49
N SER A 189 18.03 4.33 -5.35
CA SER A 189 18.51 5.16 -6.45
C SER A 189 20.01 4.97 -6.63
N ASP A 190 20.50 5.18 -7.85
CA ASP A 190 21.92 5.26 -8.14
C ASP A 190 22.52 6.50 -7.45
N PRO A 191 23.57 6.36 -6.63
CA PRO A 191 24.08 7.46 -5.81
C PRO A 191 24.83 8.54 -6.61
N ILE A 192 25.18 8.27 -7.87
CA ILE A 192 25.92 9.22 -8.72
C ILE A 192 24.94 10.08 -9.51
N THR A 193 23.92 9.45 -10.12
CA THR A 193 22.97 10.09 -11.03
C THR A 193 21.66 10.47 -10.37
N GLY A 194 21.34 9.89 -9.20
CA GLY A 194 20.03 10.01 -8.55
C GLY A 194 18.93 9.18 -9.22
N MET A 195 19.23 8.50 -10.32
CA MET A 195 18.25 7.72 -11.10
C MET A 195 17.66 6.59 -10.25
N PRO A 196 16.33 6.42 -10.15
CA PRO A 196 15.73 5.34 -9.38
C PRO A 196 15.99 4.00 -10.08
N VAL A 197 16.68 3.07 -9.44
CA VAL A 197 17.12 1.80 -10.07
C VAL A 197 16.32 0.59 -9.59
N GLU A 198 15.67 0.69 -8.44
CA GLU A 198 14.97 -0.42 -7.79
C GLU A 198 13.66 0.05 -7.16
N VAL A 199 12.66 -0.82 -7.23
CA VAL A 199 11.35 -0.66 -6.62
C VAL A 199 11.01 -1.87 -5.76
N ALA A 200 10.27 -1.64 -4.68
CA ALA A 200 9.67 -2.65 -3.84
C ALA A 200 8.16 -2.72 -4.11
N GLU A 201 7.64 -3.91 -4.39
CA GLU A 201 6.25 -4.10 -4.77
C GLU A 201 5.67 -5.40 -4.20
N ASN A 202 4.34 -5.48 -4.18
CA ASN A 202 3.60 -6.71 -3.92
C ASN A 202 2.60 -6.98 -5.05
N ALA A 203 3.08 -7.64 -6.11
CA ALA A 203 2.27 -8.20 -7.20
C ALA A 203 2.27 -9.74 -7.08
N GLY A 204 1.42 -10.27 -6.19
CA GLY A 204 1.36 -11.71 -5.88
C GLY A 204 2.31 -12.16 -4.77
N LYS A 205 3.53 -11.62 -4.68
CA LYS A 205 4.44 -11.76 -3.52
C LYS A 205 5.30 -10.51 -3.37
N PRO A 206 5.64 -10.08 -2.14
CA PRO A 206 6.58 -8.99 -1.90
C PRO A 206 7.96 -9.25 -2.53
N ARG A 207 8.49 -8.29 -3.31
CA ARG A 207 9.81 -8.38 -3.96
C ARG A 207 10.48 -7.01 -4.10
N LEU A 208 11.80 -7.01 -4.12
CA LEU A 208 12.63 -5.92 -4.67
C LEU A 208 12.98 -6.26 -6.11
N ARG A 209 12.80 -5.32 -7.03
CA ARG A 209 13.05 -5.55 -8.47
C ARG A 209 13.57 -4.28 -9.14
N SER A 210 14.29 -4.45 -10.24
CA SER A 210 14.62 -3.34 -11.11
C SER A 210 13.36 -2.81 -11.82
N TRP A 211 13.37 -1.53 -12.19
CA TRP A 211 12.34 -0.94 -13.05
C TRP A 211 12.10 -1.73 -14.32
N HIS A 212 13.16 -2.23 -14.94
CA HIS A 212 13.05 -3.07 -16.13
C HIS A 212 12.12 -4.27 -15.91
N SER A 213 12.27 -4.94 -14.76
CA SER A 213 11.48 -6.13 -14.43
C SER A 213 10.03 -5.77 -14.08
N ALA A 214 9.82 -4.66 -13.37
CA ALA A 214 8.48 -4.13 -13.10
C ALA A 214 7.74 -3.79 -14.40
N MET A 215 8.40 -3.07 -15.32
CA MET A 215 7.87 -2.71 -16.64
C MET A 215 7.47 -3.93 -17.47
N GLN A 216 8.26 -5.00 -17.44
CA GLN A 216 7.95 -6.25 -18.16
C GLN A 216 6.69 -6.93 -17.67
N SER A 217 6.36 -6.84 -16.38
CA SER A 217 5.16 -7.46 -15.81
C SER A 217 3.86 -6.75 -16.19
N GLY A 218 3.93 -5.50 -16.64
CA GLY A 218 2.78 -4.69 -17.00
C GLY A 218 3.09 -3.68 -18.10
N PRO A 219 3.46 -4.11 -19.32
CA PRO A 219 3.98 -3.23 -20.37
C PRO A 219 2.97 -2.17 -20.85
N LEU A 220 1.66 -2.41 -20.67
CA LEU A 220 0.61 -1.47 -21.03
C LEU A 220 0.28 -0.45 -19.92
N ARG A 221 0.89 -0.60 -18.75
CA ARG A 221 0.75 0.36 -17.64
C ARG A 221 1.66 1.55 -17.85
N SER A 222 1.34 2.63 -17.14
CA SER A 222 2.11 3.87 -17.10
C SER A 222 2.09 4.42 -15.68
N ILE A 223 3.05 5.26 -15.34
CA ILE A 223 2.99 6.03 -14.09
C ILE A 223 1.81 7.00 -14.21
N ARG A 224 0.96 7.01 -13.20
CA ARG A 224 -0.14 7.97 -13.07
C ARG A 224 0.20 9.05 -12.07
N ASN A 225 0.75 8.65 -10.92
CA ASN A 225 1.06 9.54 -9.82
C ASN A 225 2.35 9.13 -9.11
N VAL A 226 3.00 10.11 -8.50
CA VAL A 226 4.03 9.88 -7.48
C VAL A 226 3.59 10.55 -6.19
N MET A 227 3.48 9.79 -5.11
CA MET A 227 3.28 10.30 -3.76
C MET A 227 4.63 10.43 -3.07
N THR A 228 5.00 11.65 -2.72
CA THR A 228 6.26 11.96 -2.04
C THR A 228 5.98 12.26 -0.56
N PRO A 229 6.61 11.57 0.39
CA PRO A 229 6.44 11.88 1.80
C PRO A 229 7.01 13.27 2.12
N GLU A 230 6.23 14.04 2.88
CA GLU A 230 6.59 15.37 3.32
C GLU A 230 7.73 15.34 4.35
N LEU A 231 8.67 16.27 4.23
CA LEU A 231 9.83 16.32 5.13
C LEU A 231 9.44 16.56 6.59
N THR A 232 8.41 17.39 6.82
CA THR A 232 7.88 17.67 8.15
C THR A 232 7.30 16.42 8.79
N TRP A 233 6.53 15.64 8.03
CA TRP A 233 5.98 14.37 8.48
C TRP A 233 7.07 13.31 8.72
N LEU A 234 8.04 13.14 7.80
CA LEU A 234 9.16 12.21 8.00
C LEU A 234 9.94 12.52 9.29
N ARG A 235 10.11 13.80 9.63
CA ARG A 235 10.77 14.20 10.89
C ARG A 235 9.98 13.73 12.11
N GLN A 236 8.66 13.93 12.11
CA GLN A 236 7.79 13.50 13.20
C GLN A 236 7.83 11.98 13.37
N VAL A 237 7.82 11.24 12.26
CA VAL A 237 7.80 9.78 12.29
C VAL A 237 9.17 9.20 12.67
N PHE A 238 10.27 9.63 12.05
CA PHE A 238 11.55 8.92 12.14
C PHE A 238 12.62 9.58 13.02
N VAL A 239 12.41 10.81 13.48
CA VAL A 239 13.44 11.55 14.24
C VAL A 239 12.97 12.03 15.60
N ALA A 240 11.69 12.40 15.76
CA ALA A 240 11.23 12.98 17.02
C ALA A 240 11.41 12.00 18.21
N ASP A 241 11.95 12.48 19.32
CA ASP A 241 12.04 11.73 20.56
C ASP A 241 10.67 11.69 21.25
N GLY A 242 10.01 10.52 21.24
CA GLY A 242 9.11 10.14 22.33
C GLY A 242 7.60 10.37 22.23
N GLN A 243 7.01 10.82 21.12
CA GLN A 243 5.53 10.80 20.97
C GLN A 243 5.07 10.20 19.64
N ALA A 244 4.06 9.34 19.71
CA ALA A 244 3.35 8.85 18.54
C ALA A 244 2.72 10.04 17.80
N VAL A 245 2.78 10.01 16.47
CA VAL A 245 2.28 11.11 15.65
C VAL A 245 0.75 11.00 15.59
N ALA A 246 0.06 11.62 16.55
CA ALA A 246 -1.35 11.94 16.41
C ALA A 246 -1.45 13.14 15.47
N LEU A 247 -1.59 12.90 14.17
CA LEU A 247 -2.03 13.97 13.27
C LEU A 247 -3.46 14.29 13.67
N ALA A 248 -3.69 15.53 14.10
CA ALA A 248 -5.02 16.05 14.32
C ALA A 248 -5.80 15.82 13.01
N ALA A 249 -6.76 14.90 13.05
CA ALA A 249 -7.86 14.91 12.11
C ALA A 249 -8.42 16.34 12.20
N GLY A 250 -8.34 17.09 11.10
CA GLY A 250 -9.05 18.36 11.02
C GLY A 250 -10.49 18.10 11.44
N GLU A 251 -11.04 18.96 12.29
CA GLU A 251 -12.42 18.83 12.74
C GLU A 251 -13.32 18.59 11.52
N PRO A 252 -14.22 17.59 11.57
CA PRO A 252 -15.11 17.31 10.46
C PRO A 252 -16.01 18.52 10.24
N SER A 253 -15.72 19.34 9.24
CA SER A 253 -16.70 20.25 8.68
C SER A 253 -17.85 19.39 8.18
N SER A 254 -19.01 19.51 8.80
CA SER A 254 -20.19 18.71 8.49
C SER A 254 -20.46 18.74 6.97
N PRO A 255 -20.60 17.58 6.31
CA PRO A 255 -20.95 17.57 4.89
C PRO A 255 -22.40 18.07 4.72
N PRO A 256 -22.69 18.89 3.69
CA PRO A 256 -24.06 19.20 3.34
C PRO A 256 -24.76 17.92 2.89
N GLY A 257 -25.93 17.68 3.50
CA GLY A 257 -26.81 16.51 3.37
C GLY A 257 -26.60 15.60 2.15
N ALA A 258 -26.10 14.38 2.42
CA ALA A 258 -26.20 13.28 1.47
C ALA A 258 -27.68 12.83 1.35
N PRO A 259 -28.19 12.59 0.13
CA PRO A 259 -29.56 12.10 -0.07
C PRO A 259 -29.72 10.69 0.50
N GLN A 260 -30.79 10.51 1.29
CA GLN A 260 -31.18 9.22 1.86
C GLN A 260 -31.41 8.19 0.75
N GLN A 261 -30.59 7.12 0.72
CA GLN A 261 -30.89 5.94 -0.09
C GLN A 261 -32.11 5.24 0.50
N LYS A 262 -33.18 5.11 -0.31
CA LYS A 262 -34.33 4.25 -0.01
C LYS A 262 -33.85 2.80 0.13
N PRO A 263 -34.31 2.06 1.15
CA PRO A 263 -34.02 0.64 1.26
C PRO A 263 -34.62 -0.14 0.07
N PRO A 264 -33.97 -1.23 -0.36
CA PRO A 264 -34.45 -2.04 -1.47
C PRO A 264 -35.82 -2.66 -1.17
N ALA A 265 -36.68 -2.68 -2.19
CA ALA A 265 -38.00 -3.30 -2.10
C ALA A 265 -37.86 -4.80 -1.83
N GLN A 266 -38.65 -5.31 -0.87
CA GLN A 266 -38.73 -6.74 -0.59
C GLN A 266 -39.36 -7.50 -1.77
N PRO A 267 -38.91 -8.74 -2.05
CA PRO A 267 -39.49 -9.54 -3.12
C PRO A 267 -40.92 -9.95 -2.76
N VAL A 268 -41.83 -9.73 -3.72
CA VAL A 268 -43.23 -10.16 -3.64
C VAL A 268 -43.28 -11.67 -3.80
N VAL A 269 -43.71 -12.37 -2.75
CA VAL A 269 -44.04 -13.81 -2.82
C VAL A 269 -45.45 -13.93 -3.35
N THR A 270 -45.62 -14.46 -4.57
CA THR A 270 -46.92 -14.89 -5.07
C THR A 270 -47.25 -16.30 -4.55
N PRO A 271 -48.43 -16.52 -3.96
CA PRO A 271 -48.86 -17.85 -3.54
C PRO A 271 -49.34 -18.69 -4.75
N ASN A 272 -49.05 -19.99 -4.69
CA ASN A 272 -49.75 -21.03 -5.47
C ASN A 272 -50.99 -21.51 -4.71
#